data_AF-C3PHQ6-F1
#
_entry.id   AF-C3PHQ6-F1
#
_cell.length_a   1.000
_cell.length_b   1.000
_cell.length_c   1.000
_cell.angle_alpha   90.00
_cell.angle_beta   90.00
_cell.angle_gamma   90.00
#
_symmetry.space_group_name_H-M   'P 1'
#
loop_
_entity.id
_entity.type
_entity.pdbx_description
1 polymer ?
#
loop_
_entity_poly.entity_id
_entity_poly.type
_entity_poly.pdbx_seq_one_letter_code
_entity_poly.pdbx_strand_id
1 'polypeptide(L)'
;MDGDITELLLYAGLVLVMVLYWAYYIRHVRRQPRSEKWYDDVDFVGAESDGVLFIYPYCSLIMGTAGAMGLVASANPPEFVYMVLKVPFAAAFVIGVIGFTGAVGVSLPWPFVPRWVVDIRKAKRARRRERRQARKREKEE
;
A
#
# COMPACT_ATOMS: atom_id res chain seq x y z
N MET A 1 21.47 -26.54 14.16
CA MET A 1 20.52 -25.50 13.75
C MET A 1 21.30 -24.46 12.96
N ASP A 2 21.77 -24.81 11.76
CA ASP A 2 22.08 -23.82 10.73
C ASP A 2 20.75 -23.56 10.01
N GLY A 3 19.81 -22.90 10.69
CA GLY A 3 18.71 -22.26 9.97
C GLY A 3 19.37 -21.28 9.02
N ASP A 4 19.25 -21.53 7.72
CA ASP A 4 20.04 -20.91 6.66
C ASP A 4 20.22 -19.41 6.94
N ILE A 5 21.45 -18.98 7.25
CA ILE A 5 21.76 -17.59 7.62
C ILE A 5 21.21 -16.63 6.55
N THR A 6 21.17 -17.09 5.30
CA THR A 6 20.56 -16.39 4.16
C THR A 6 19.09 -16.08 4.38
N GLU A 7 18.33 -17.04 4.87
CA GLU A 7 16.90 -16.92 5.14
C GLU A 7 16.64 -15.92 6.28
N LEU A 8 17.46 -15.99 7.33
CA LEU A 8 17.35 -15.08 8.47
C LEU A 8 17.71 -13.63 8.09
N LEU A 9 18.74 -13.46 7.25
CA LEU A 9 19.10 -12.17 6.66
C LEU A 9 18.02 -11.63 5.72
N LEU A 10 17.37 -12.49 4.94
CA LEU A 10 16.23 -12.11 4.10
C LEU A 10 15.07 -11.59 4.94
N TYR A 11 14.68 -12.30 6.00
CA TYR A 11 13.59 -11.87 6.88
C TYR A 11 13.91 -10.58 7.62
N ALA A 12 15.13 -10.43 8.15
CA ALA A 12 15.59 -9.18 8.76
C ALA A 12 15.60 -8.03 7.74
N GLY A 13 16.04 -8.29 6.52
CA GLY A 13 16.04 -7.34 5.41
C GLY A 13 14.63 -6.87 5.05
N LEU A 14 13.66 -7.78 4.96
CA LEU A 14 12.26 -7.45 4.68
C LEU A 14 11.66 -6.51 5.74
N VAL A 15 11.93 -6.77 7.03
CA VAL A 15 11.48 -5.89 8.13
C VAL A 15 12.16 -4.53 8.04
N LEU A 16 13.46 -4.49 7.77
CA LEU A 16 14.21 -3.24 7.63
C LEU A 16 13.70 -2.39 6.45
N VAL A 17 13.45 -3.03 5.30
CA VAL A 17 12.85 -2.38 4.12
C VAL A 17 11.46 -1.86 4.47
N MET A 18 10.61 -2.63 5.16
CA MET A 18 9.31 -2.14 5.64
C MET A 18 9.46 -0.86 6.47
N VAL A 19 10.35 -0.85 7.48
CA VAL A 19 10.54 0.31 8.36
C VAL A 19 10.98 1.53 7.57
N LEU A 20 11.95 1.38 6.67
CA LEU A 20 12.46 2.48 5.83
C LEU A 20 11.37 3.02 4.89
N TYR A 21 10.65 2.14 4.21
CA TYR A 21 9.55 2.51 3.32
C TYR A 21 8.42 3.21 4.07
N TRP A 22 8.07 2.71 5.26
CA TRP A 22 7.04 3.31 6.11
C TRP A 22 7.46 4.69 6.64
N ALA A 23 8.70 4.82 7.12
CA ALA A 23 9.25 6.09 7.57
C ALA A 23 9.29 7.12 6.44
N TYR A 24 9.71 6.71 5.24
CA TYR A 24 9.66 7.54 4.04
C TYR A 24 8.23 7.97 3.71
N TYR A 25 7.28 7.03 3.68
CA TYR A 25 5.87 7.31 3.42
C TYR A 25 5.30 8.33 4.42
N ILE A 26 5.53 8.16 5.72
CA ILE A 26 5.04 9.11 6.72
C ILE A 26 5.70 10.49 6.57
N ARG A 27 7.02 10.53 6.37
CA ARG A 27 7.80 11.78 6.34
C ARG A 27 7.58 12.58 5.07
N HIS A 28 7.48 11.93 3.91
CA HIS A 28 7.45 12.60 2.61
C HIS A 28 6.08 12.56 1.95
N VAL A 29 5.33 11.46 2.08
CA VAL A 29 4.05 11.27 1.38
C VAL A 29 2.88 11.77 2.22
N ARG A 30 2.86 11.49 3.53
CA ARG A 30 1.75 11.86 4.42
C ARG A 30 1.85 13.28 4.98
N ARG A 31 3.06 13.76 5.32
CA ARG A 31 3.27 15.09 5.93
C ARG A 31 3.24 16.25 4.95
N GLN A 32 3.66 16.01 3.71
CA GLN A 32 3.46 16.94 2.61
C GLN A 32 2.62 16.20 1.59
N PRO A 33 1.27 16.31 1.62
CA PRO A 33 0.47 15.97 0.46
C PRO A 33 0.83 16.99 -0.63
N ARG A 34 2.03 16.86 -1.21
CA ARG A 34 2.41 17.60 -2.40
C ARG A 34 1.33 17.30 -3.41
N SER A 35 0.89 18.38 -4.06
CA SER A 35 -0.17 18.43 -5.05
C SER A 35 -0.29 17.15 -5.90
N GLU A 36 -1.52 16.87 -6.33
CA GLU A 36 -1.94 15.80 -7.27
C GLU A 36 -0.84 15.33 -8.26
N LYS A 37 -0.04 16.28 -8.78
CA LYS A 37 1.18 16.09 -9.57
C LYS A 37 2.14 15.00 -9.08
N TRP A 38 2.41 14.87 -7.77
CA TRP A 38 3.35 13.84 -7.30
C TRP A 38 2.81 12.41 -7.52
N TYR A 39 1.48 12.24 -7.52
CA TYR A 39 0.84 10.97 -7.85
C TYR A 39 0.64 10.79 -9.36
N ASP A 40 0.53 11.89 -10.10
CA ASP A 40 0.40 11.88 -11.56
C ASP A 40 1.77 11.73 -12.27
N ASP A 41 2.90 12.10 -11.64
CA ASP A 41 4.25 12.06 -12.23
C ASP A 41 4.86 10.65 -12.27
N VAL A 42 4.39 9.72 -11.43
CA VAL A 42 4.93 8.35 -11.32
C VAL A 42 4.13 7.37 -12.20
N ASP A 43 3.37 7.88 -13.15
CA ASP A 43 2.48 7.14 -14.05
C ASP A 43 3.27 6.40 -15.13
N PHE A 44 4.08 5.42 -14.73
CA PHE A 44 4.99 4.62 -15.58
C PHE A 44 4.24 3.77 -16.64
N VAL A 45 2.90 3.73 -16.59
CA VAL A 45 2.04 2.91 -17.47
C VAL A 45 1.00 3.77 -18.22
N GLY A 46 1.06 5.10 -18.15
CA GLY A 46 0.13 5.98 -18.88
C GLY A 46 -1.34 5.76 -18.52
N ALA A 47 -1.60 5.23 -17.33
CA ALA A 47 -2.92 4.93 -16.82
C ALA A 47 -3.02 5.54 -15.43
N GLU A 48 -3.54 6.78 -15.31
CA GLU A 48 -3.71 7.59 -14.08
C GLU A 48 -3.99 6.73 -12.83
N SER A 49 -2.94 6.11 -12.30
CA SER A 49 -3.05 5.09 -11.29
C SER A 49 -2.54 5.73 -10.03
N ASP A 50 -3.46 6.01 -9.11
CA ASP A 50 -3.13 6.29 -7.71
C ASP A 50 -2.42 5.07 -7.05
N GLY A 51 -1.89 4.11 -7.82
CA GLY A 51 -1.32 2.86 -7.37
C GLY A 51 -0.09 3.03 -6.50
N VAL A 52 0.69 4.09 -6.71
CA VAL A 52 1.78 4.46 -5.81
C VAL A 52 1.29 4.71 -4.38
N LEU A 53 0.09 5.27 -4.24
CA LEU A 53 -0.57 5.54 -2.96
C LEU A 53 -0.93 4.25 -2.21
N PHE A 54 -1.04 3.13 -2.93
CA PHE A 54 -1.30 1.81 -2.37
C PHE A 54 -0.04 0.95 -2.24
N ILE A 55 0.89 1.07 -3.18
CA ILE A 55 2.13 0.30 -3.18
C ILE A 55 2.93 0.62 -1.91
N TYR A 56 3.13 1.90 -1.57
CA TYR A 56 3.93 2.27 -0.40
C TYR A 56 3.43 1.67 0.93
N PRO A 57 2.17 1.92 1.37
CA PRO A 57 1.71 1.44 2.67
C PRO A 57 1.42 -0.07 2.69
N TYR A 58 0.92 -0.65 1.59
CA TYR A 58 0.50 -2.06 1.62
C TYR A 58 1.59 -3.03 1.20
N CYS A 59 2.49 -2.65 0.28
CA CYS A 59 3.64 -3.48 -0.06
C CYS A 59 4.62 -3.54 1.13
N SER A 60 4.84 -2.41 1.82
CA SER A 60 5.58 -2.42 3.08
C SER A 60 4.91 -3.30 4.13
N LEU A 61 3.59 -3.20 4.32
CA LEU A 61 2.85 -4.06 5.26
C LEU A 61 3.01 -5.55 4.93
N ILE A 62 2.93 -5.96 3.66
CA ILE A 62 3.13 -7.34 3.23
C ILE A 62 4.56 -7.80 3.53
N MET A 63 5.56 -7.01 3.11
CA MET A 63 6.98 -7.34 3.34
C MET A 63 7.31 -7.44 4.84
N GLY A 64 6.84 -6.48 5.64
CA GLY A 64 7.04 -6.48 7.09
C GLY A 64 6.37 -7.65 7.78
N THR A 65 5.15 -8.00 7.37
CA THR A 65 4.41 -9.14 7.92
C THR A 65 5.09 -10.47 7.56
N ALA A 66 5.52 -10.63 6.31
CA ALA A 66 6.24 -11.83 5.86
C ALA A 66 7.60 -11.97 6.56
N GLY A 67 8.37 -10.88 6.65
CA GLY A 67 9.65 -10.86 7.37
C GLY A 67 9.49 -11.16 8.86
N ALA A 68 8.51 -10.55 9.53
CA ALA A 68 8.25 -10.80 10.94
C ALA A 68 7.80 -12.25 11.20
N MET A 69 6.94 -12.80 10.35
CA MET A 69 6.50 -14.20 10.45
C MET A 69 7.68 -15.16 10.25
N GLY A 70 8.56 -14.89 9.29
CA GLY A 70 9.78 -15.67 9.05
C GLY A 70 10.72 -15.66 10.26
N LEU A 71 11.00 -14.49 10.84
CA LEU A 71 11.82 -14.38 12.06
C LEU A 71 11.21 -15.13 13.25
N VAL A 72 9.88 -15.02 13.44
CA VAL A 72 9.18 -15.73 14.52
C VAL A 72 9.25 -17.24 14.32
N ALA A 73 9.11 -17.73 13.09
CA ALA A 73 9.25 -19.16 12.79
C ALA A 73 10.69 -19.64 13.05
N SER A 74 11.71 -18.87 12.64
CA SER A 74 13.13 -19.21 12.89
C SER A 74 13.51 -19.18 14.37
N ALA A 75 12.85 -18.35 15.19
CA ALA A 75 13.09 -18.27 16.62
C ALA A 75 12.52 -19.46 17.42
N ASN A 76 11.71 -20.32 16.78
CA ASN A 76 11.07 -21.51 17.36
C ASN A 76 10.45 -21.26 18.76
N PRO A 77 9.52 -20.28 18.90
CA PRO A 77 8.93 -19.94 20.18
C PRO A 77 7.96 -21.03 20.67
N PRO A 78 7.56 -20.99 21.95
CA PRO A 78 6.51 -21.86 22.48
C PRO A 78 5.24 -21.79 21.63
N GLU A 79 4.55 -22.93 21.46
CA GLU A 79 3.39 -23.06 20.58
C GLU A 79 2.29 -22.03 20.84
N PHE A 80 2.03 -21.71 22.11
CA PHE A 80 1.11 -20.66 22.52
C PHE A 80 1.47 -19.29 21.92
N VAL A 81 2.76 -18.92 21.95
CA VAL A 81 3.24 -17.64 21.41
C VAL A 81 3.07 -17.60 19.90
N TYR A 82 3.41 -18.70 19.21
CA TYR A 82 3.19 -18.82 17.78
C TYR A 82 1.71 -18.69 17.42
N MET A 83 0.82 -19.34 18.16
CA MET A 83 -0.62 -19.30 17.92
C MET A 83 -1.21 -17.90 18.10
N VAL A 84 -0.80 -17.19 19.15
CA VAL A 84 -1.22 -15.80 19.42
C VAL A 84 -0.73 -14.85 18.33
N LEU A 85 0.49 -15.05 17.81
CA LEU A 85 1.07 -14.19 16.76
C LEU A 85 0.54 -14.51 15.35
N LYS A 86 0.11 -15.74 15.10
CA LYS A 86 -0.40 -16.16 13.79
C LYS A 86 -1.63 -15.36 13.35
N VAL A 87 -2.56 -15.11 14.27
CA VAL A 87 -3.81 -14.39 13.98
C VAL A 87 -3.56 -12.94 13.52
N PRO A 88 -2.81 -12.08 14.25
CA PRO A 88 -2.53 -10.72 13.82
C PRO A 88 -1.68 -10.68 12.55
N PHE A 89 -0.73 -11.61 12.35
CA PHE A 89 0.03 -11.66 11.10
C PHE A 89 -0.84 -12.05 9.90
N ALA A 90 -1.75 -13.03 10.05
CA ALA A 90 -2.68 -13.39 8.99
C ALA A 90 -3.60 -12.19 8.65
N ALA A 91 -4.12 -11.49 9.66
CA ALA A 91 -4.92 -10.30 9.45
C ALA A 91 -4.14 -9.18 8.73
N ALA A 92 -2.91 -8.90 9.17
CA ALA A 92 -2.04 -7.90 8.55
C ALA A 92 -1.71 -8.24 7.08
N PHE A 93 -1.45 -9.51 6.79
CA PHE A 93 -1.20 -9.99 5.44
C PHE A 93 -2.44 -9.82 4.55
N VAL A 94 -3.62 -10.23 5.02
CA VAL A 94 -4.89 -10.07 4.29
C VAL A 94 -5.20 -8.60 4.03
N ILE A 95 -5.01 -7.72 5.02
CA ILE A 95 -5.19 -6.27 4.86
C ILE A 95 -4.20 -5.72 3.82
N GLY A 96 -2.95 -6.19 3.84
CA GLY A 96 -1.94 -5.86 2.85
C GLY A 96 -2.36 -6.24 1.43
N VAL A 97 -2.81 -7.48 1.22
CA VAL A 97 -3.26 -7.97 -0.09
C VAL A 97 -4.49 -7.20 -0.58
N ILE A 98 -5.49 -7.00 0.29
CA ILE A 98 -6.68 -6.21 -0.05
C ILE A 98 -6.26 -4.79 -0.45
N GLY A 99 -5.40 -4.14 0.33
CA GLY A 99 -4.90 -2.81 0.03
C GLY A 99 -4.11 -2.72 -1.28
N PHE A 100 -3.35 -3.76 -1.60
CA PHE A 100 -2.59 -3.86 -2.85
C PHE A 100 -3.50 -3.93 -4.09
N THR A 101 -4.71 -4.49 -3.99
CA THR A 101 -5.67 -4.45 -5.12
C THR A 101 -6.01 -3.02 -5.56
N GLY A 102 -5.88 -2.05 -4.65
CA GLY A 102 -6.00 -0.63 -4.97
C GLY A 102 -4.99 -0.13 -5.98
N ALA A 103 -3.80 -0.75 -6.04
CA ALA A 103 -2.78 -0.43 -7.03
C ALA A 103 -3.16 -0.86 -8.45
N VAL A 104 -4.06 -1.84 -8.58
CA VAL A 104 -4.57 -2.38 -9.86
C VAL A 104 -5.84 -1.65 -10.31
N GLY A 105 -6.19 -0.53 -9.66
CA GLY A 105 -7.34 0.31 -10.03
C GLY A 105 -8.65 -0.01 -9.29
N VAL A 106 -8.64 -0.92 -8.32
CA VAL A 106 -9.81 -1.19 -7.47
C VAL A 106 -10.01 -0.02 -6.49
N SER A 107 -11.17 0.62 -6.53
CA SER A 107 -11.44 1.71 -5.59
C SER A 107 -11.78 1.17 -4.20
N LEU A 108 -10.77 1.14 -3.32
CA LEU A 108 -10.95 0.76 -1.93
C LEU A 108 -11.64 1.86 -1.11
N PRO A 109 -12.64 1.49 -0.28
CA PRO A 109 -13.31 2.43 0.62
C PRO A 109 -12.49 2.71 1.88
N TRP A 110 -12.89 3.74 2.63
CA TRP A 110 -12.50 3.88 4.04
C TRP A 110 -13.01 2.65 4.83
N PRO A 111 -12.27 2.07 5.80
CA PRO A 111 -11.06 2.57 6.47
C PRO A 111 -9.72 2.15 5.85
N PHE A 112 -9.74 1.40 4.74
CA PHE A 112 -8.50 0.93 4.12
C PHE A 112 -7.66 2.13 3.68
N VAL A 113 -8.27 3.11 3.03
CA VAL A 113 -7.56 4.29 2.51
C VAL A 113 -7.84 5.53 3.38
N PRO A 114 -6.85 6.42 3.61
CA PRO A 114 -7.09 7.71 4.26
C PRO A 114 -8.16 8.54 3.55
N ARG A 115 -8.97 9.25 4.33
CA ARG A 115 -10.13 10.01 3.83
C ARG A 115 -9.77 11.03 2.74
N TRP A 116 -8.64 11.72 2.91
CA TRP A 116 -8.15 12.71 1.94
C TRP A 116 -7.89 12.13 0.55
N VAL A 117 -7.50 10.85 0.44
CA VAL A 117 -7.30 10.17 -0.84
C VAL A 117 -8.64 9.93 -1.53
N VAL A 118 -9.63 9.49 -0.75
CA VAL A 118 -10.99 9.26 -1.25
C VAL A 118 -11.57 10.57 -1.79
N ASP A 119 -11.28 11.69 -1.12
CA ASP A 119 -11.74 13.01 -1.53
C ASP A 119 -11.04 13.48 -2.82
N ILE A 120 -9.72 13.28 -2.98
CA ILE A 120 -9.00 13.56 -4.24
C ILE A 120 -9.60 12.76 -5.40
N ARG A 121 -9.88 11.47 -5.20
CA ARG A 121 -10.50 10.63 -6.26
C ARG A 121 -11.89 11.12 -6.63
N LYS A 122 -12.70 11.50 -5.65
CA LYS A 122 -14.03 12.07 -5.91
C LYS A 122 -13.90 13.34 -6.73
N ALA A 123 -12.95 14.22 -6.40
CA ALA A 123 -12.65 15.43 -7.18
C ALA A 123 -12.17 15.11 -8.61
N LYS A 124 -11.25 14.16 -8.80
CA LYS A 124 -10.81 13.69 -10.13
C LYS A 124 -11.99 13.18 -10.96
N ARG A 125 -12.86 12.34 -10.38
CA ARG A 125 -14.04 11.81 -11.08
C ARG A 125 -15.04 12.90 -11.44
N ALA A 126 -15.25 13.90 -10.57
CA ALA A 126 -16.11 15.05 -10.84
C ALA A 126 -15.61 15.86 -12.04
N ARG A 127 -14.32 16.24 -12.04
CA ARG A 127 -13.69 16.96 -13.16
C ARG A 127 -13.77 16.20 -14.49
N ARG A 128 -13.66 14.86 -14.46
CA ARG A 128 -13.85 14.02 -15.67
C ARG A 128 -15.28 14.06 -16.18
N ARG A 129 -16.28 14.07 -15.30
CA ARG A 129 -17.69 14.19 -15.69
C ARG A 129 -17.95 15.55 -16.34
N GLU A 130 -17.40 16.61 -15.77
CA GLU A 130 -17.48 17.97 -16.34
C GLU A 130 -16.82 18.03 -17.72
N ARG A 131 -15.60 17.51 -17.91
CA ARG A 131 -14.93 17.45 -19.22
C ARG A 131 -15.71 16.66 -20.26
N ARG A 132 -16.34 15.54 -19.86
CA ARG A 132 -17.19 14.73 -20.77
C ARG A 132 -18.47 15.46 -21.14
N GLN A 133 -19.06 16.22 -20.21
CA GLN A 133 -20.25 17.04 -20.49
C GLN A 133 -19.90 18.24 -21.37
N ALA A 134 -18.77 18.92 -21.12
CA ALA A 134 -18.28 20.00 -21.97
C ALA A 134 -18.07 19.54 -23.42
N ARG A 135 -17.36 18.42 -23.62
CA ARG A 135 -17.17 17.82 -24.95
C ARG A 135 -18.45 17.33 -25.63
N LYS A 136 -19.51 17.04 -24.86
CA LYS A 136 -20.82 16.69 -25.43
C LYS A 136 -21.56 17.94 -25.90
N ARG A 137 -21.53 19.02 -25.11
CA ARG A 137 -22.12 20.31 -25.48
C ARG A 137 -21.46 20.92 -26.71
N GLU A 138 -20.13 20.87 -26.80
CA GLU A 138 -19.37 21.30 -27.99
C GLU A 138 -19.63 20.48 -29.26
N LYS A 139 -20.28 19.30 -29.16
CA LYS A 139 -20.66 18.47 -30.31
C LYS A 139 -22.12 18.62 -30.71
N GLU A 140 -22.92 19.27 -29.87
CA GLU A 140 -24.35 19.53 -30.10
C GLU A 140 -24.61 20.96 -30.62
N GLU A 141 -23.62 21.86 -30.52
CA GLU A 141 -23.53 23.13 -31.28
C GLU A 141 -22.82 22.92 -32.63
#